data_AF-A0A533RVJ1-F1
#
_entry.id   AF-A0A533RVJ1-F1
#
_cell.length_a   1.000
_cell.length_b   1.000
_cell.length_c   1.000
_cell.angle_alpha   90.00
_cell.angle_beta   90.00
_cell.angle_gamma   90.00
#
_symmetry.space_group_name_H-M   'P 1'
#
loop_
_entity.id
_entity.type
_entity.pdbx_description
1 polymer ?
#
loop_
_entity_poly.entity_id
_entity_poly.type
_entity_poly.pdbx_seq_one_letter_code
_entity_poly.pdbx_strand_id
1 'polypeptide(L)' 'LEEVGKEFGVTRERIRQIEAKALRKLRHPSRSKKLKDYLE' A
#
# COMPACT_ATOMS: atom_id res chain seq x y z
N LEU A 1 -5.09 4.79 8.90
CA LEU A 1 -4.85 3.37 9.29
C LEU A 1 -5.81 2.87 10.35
N GLU A 2 -6.21 3.70 11.33
CA GLU A 2 -7.08 3.26 12.43
C GLU A 2 -8.54 3.05 12.01
N GLU A 3 -9.08 3.97 11.20
CA GLU A 3 -10.40 3.82 10.57
C GLU A 3 -10.47 2.60 9.65
N VAL A 4 -9.47 2.42 8.78
CA VAL A 4 -9.31 1.22 7.94
C VAL A 4 -9.17 -0.04 8.81
N GLY A 5 -8.46 0.01 9.92
CA GLY A 5 -8.39 -1.11 10.86
C GLY A 5 -9.78 -1.49 11.40
N LYS A 6 -10.59 -0.50 11.79
CA LYS A 6 -11.97 -0.71 12.26
C LYS A 6 -12.87 -1.28 11.17
N GLU A 7 -12.84 -0.70 9.97
CA GLU A 7 -13.64 -1.14 8.82
C GLU A 7 -13.33 -2.59 8.43
N PHE A 8 -12.05 -2.95 8.41
CA PHE A 8 -11.60 -4.29 8.01
C PHE A 8 -11.46 -5.27 9.19
N GLY A 9 -11.84 -4.88 10.41
CA GLY A 9 -11.77 -5.73 11.60
C GLY A 9 -10.35 -6.19 11.96
N VAL A 10 -9.33 -5.40 11.64
CA VAL A 10 -7.91 -5.73 11.87
C VAL A 10 -7.19 -4.63 12.64
N THR A 11 -6.07 -4.98 13.26
CA THR A 11 -5.29 -4.02 14.03
C THR A 11 -4.65 -2.96 13.13
N ARG A 12 -4.44 -1.76 13.69
CA ARG A 12 -3.70 -0.68 13.03
C ARG A 12 -2.33 -1.13 12.52
N GLU A 13 -1.62 -1.94 13.30
CA GLU A 13 -0.30 -2.46 12.92
C GLU A 13 -0.40 -3.46 11.75
N ARG A 14 -1.48 -4.24 11.67
CA ARG A 14 -1.71 -5.13 10.52
C ARG A 14 -1.92 -4.34 9.24
N ILE A 15 -2.70 -3.24 9.26
CA ILE A 15 -2.84 -2.35 8.09
C ILE A 15 -1.47 -1.78 7.69
N ARG A 16 -0.67 -1.31 8.66
CA ARG A 16 0.69 -0.78 8.41
C ARG A 16 1.60 -1.80 7.71
N GLN A 17 1.58 -3.06 8.15
CA GLN A 17 2.35 -4.14 7.52
C GLN A 17 1.91 -4.42 6.08
N ILE A 18 0.58 -4.43 5.83
CA ILE A 18 0.02 -4.64 4.49
C ILE A 18 0.43 -3.49 3.57
N GLU A 19 0.33 -2.24 4.03
CA GLU A 19 0.74 -1.05 3.30
C GLU A 19 2.23 -1.13 2.92
N ALA A 20 3.12 -1.42 3.87
CA ALA A 20 4.55 -1.56 3.60
C ALA A 20 4.83 -2.65 2.55
N LYS A 21 4.14 -3.80 2.64
CA LYS A 21 4.26 -4.90 1.67
C LYS A 21 3.72 -4.49 0.28
N ALA A 22 2.63 -3.75 0.23
CA ALA A 22 2.02 -3.26 -1.01
C ALA A 22 2.93 -2.23 -1.69
N LEU A 23 3.42 -1.23 -0.96
CA LEU A 23 4.36 -0.22 -1.46
C LEU A 23 5.63 -0.88 -2.03
N ARG A 24 6.18 -1.88 -1.34
CA ARG A 24 7.33 -2.65 -1.85
C ARG A 24 7.01 -3.33 -3.19
N LYS A 25 5.82 -3.91 -3.35
CA LYS A 25 5.39 -4.53 -4.61
C LYS A 25 5.21 -3.49 -5.72
N LEU A 26 4.61 -2.33 -5.41
CA LEU A 26 4.35 -1.28 -6.39
C LEU A 26 5.63 -0.60 -6.90
N ARG A 27 6.68 -0.53 -6.08
CA ARG A 27 8.01 -0.03 -6.48
C ARG A 27 8.73 -0.92 -7.50
N HIS A 28 8.30 -2.17 -7.69
CA HIS A 28 8.92 -3.07 -8.67
C HIS A 28 8.79 -2.52 -10.10
N PRO A 29 9.85 -2.53 -10.92
CA PRO A 29 9.87 -1.89 -12.25
C PRO A 29 8.71 -2.27 -13.17
N SER A 30 8.30 -3.55 -13.16
CA SER A 30 7.18 -4.03 -13.98
C SER A 30 5.82 -3.43 -13.60
N ARG A 31 5.67 -2.95 -12.36
CA ARG A 31 4.42 -2.33 -11.86
C ARG A 31 4.53 -0.81 -11.81
N SER A 32 5.68 -0.27 -11.42
CA SER A 32 5.89 1.18 -11.33
C SER A 32 5.85 1.87 -12.69
N LYS A 33 6.17 1.17 -13.80
CA LYS A 33 6.11 1.76 -15.16
C LYS A 33 4.75 2.40 -15.48
N LYS A 34 3.63 1.78 -15.07
CA LYS A 34 2.28 2.33 -15.29
C LYS A 34 1.93 3.52 -14.41
N LEU A 35 2.67 3.72 -13.32
CA LEU A 35 2.43 4.78 -12.34
C LEU A 35 3.36 5.97 -12.54
N LYS A 36 4.46 5.79 -13.30
CA LYS A 36 5.46 6.84 -13.56
C LYS A 36 4.86 8.03 -14.30
N ASP A 37 3.98 7.78 -15.26
CA ASP A 37 3.35 8.82 -16.09
C ASP A 37 2.43 9.77 -15.29
N TYR A 38 2.08 9.42 -14.06
CA TYR A 38 1.29 10.26 -13.15
C TYR A 38 2.16 11.10 -12.19
N LEU A 39 3.49 11.01 -12.29
CA LEU A 39 4.44 11.76 -11.46
C LEU A 39 5.11 12.92 -12.22
N GLU A 40 4.74 13.12 -13.49
CA GLU A 40 5.06 14.32 -14.30
C GLU A 40 3.99 15.40 -14.11
#